data_AF-A0AAN8JFA8-F1
#
_entry.id   AF-A0AAN8JFA8-F1
#
_cell.length_a   1.000
_cell.length_b   1.000
_cell.length_c   1.000
_cell.angle_alpha   90.00
_cell.angle_beta   90.00
_cell.angle_gamma   90.00
#
_symmetry.space_group_name_H-M   'P 1'
#
loop_
_entity.id
_entity.type
_entity.pdbx_description
1 polymer ?
#
loop_
_entity_poly.entity_id
_entity_poly.type
_entity_poly.pdbx_seq_one_letter_code
_entity_poly.pdbx_strand_id
1 'polypeptide(L)'
;MFRNHDSSRVMFLNHHSSGIMFPNHHSSGAMFLNHHSSGAEYCNHHTSATMFRNHDSSRDKFPRHNSSGVMFPNQLSSGAMFLNHHSKRAVFPNHDISRAKYCSHNSGGTMFPNHDSSRATFPNHLSSRATFPNHHSSRAMYTYL
;
A
#
# COMPACT_ATOMS: atom_id res chain seq x y z
N MET A 1 -12.78 -9.48 11.52
CA MET A 1 -11.65 -8.78 12.18
C MET A 1 -10.59 -9.82 12.51
N PHE A 2 -9.34 -9.61 12.09
CA PHE A 2 -8.23 -10.53 12.39
C PHE A 2 -7.58 -10.17 13.73
N ARG A 3 -6.86 -11.12 14.34
CA ARG A 3 -6.11 -10.91 15.58
C ARG A 3 -4.66 -10.53 15.27
N ASN A 4 -4.00 -9.92 16.25
CA ASN A 4 -2.56 -9.66 16.19
C ASN A 4 -1.80 -10.98 15.98
N HIS A 5 -0.76 -10.95 15.15
CA HIS A 5 0.11 -12.09 14.93
C HIS A 5 1.58 -11.70 15.09
N ASP A 6 2.30 -12.51 15.86
CA ASP A 6 3.76 -12.51 15.94
C ASP A 6 4.25 -13.88 15.47
N SER A 7 4.67 -13.95 14.22
CA SER A 7 5.06 -15.20 13.55
C SER A 7 6.21 -14.92 12.61
N SER A 8 7.01 -15.95 12.29
CA SER A 8 8.06 -15.82 11.28
C SER A 8 7.48 -15.36 9.94
N ARG A 9 6.36 -15.92 9.48
CA ARG A 9 5.62 -15.46 8.29
C ARG A 9 4.13 -15.57 8.50
N VAL A 10 3.37 -14.65 7.87
CA VAL A 10 1.91 -14.66 7.89
C VAL A 10 1.39 -14.58 6.46
N MET A 11 0.36 -15.37 6.15
CA MET A 11 -0.35 -15.34 4.87
C MET A 11 -1.85 -15.27 5.12
N PHE A 12 -2.51 -14.32 4.46
CA PHE A 12 -3.95 -14.16 4.42
C PHE A 12 -4.42 -14.34 2.99
N LEU A 13 -5.43 -15.20 2.79
CA LEU A 13 -5.81 -15.68 1.47
C LEU A 13 -7.33 -15.61 1.29
N ASN A 14 -7.76 -15.14 0.12
CA ASN A 14 -9.13 -15.22 -0.39
C ASN A 14 -10.16 -14.67 0.61
N HIS A 15 -10.11 -13.36 0.86
CA HIS A 15 -11.06 -12.72 1.75
C HIS A 15 -12.05 -11.86 0.97
N HIS A 16 -13.33 -12.11 1.20
CA HIS A 16 -14.44 -11.33 0.66
C HIS A 16 -15.27 -10.77 1.81
N SER A 17 -15.32 -9.45 1.99
CA SER A 17 -16.02 -8.86 3.14
C SER A 17 -16.42 -7.41 2.91
N SER A 18 -17.48 -6.96 3.60
CA SER A 18 -17.90 -5.56 3.61
C SER A 18 -16.94 -4.63 4.39
N GLY A 19 -15.99 -5.19 5.13
CA GLY A 19 -14.97 -4.42 5.81
C GLY A 19 -13.99 -5.33 6.55
N ILE A 20 -12.70 -5.20 6.24
CA ILE A 20 -11.68 -6.00 6.90
C ILE A 20 -10.63 -5.10 7.57
N MET A 21 -10.24 -5.52 8.77
CA MET A 21 -9.13 -4.94 9.50
C MET A 21 -8.11 -6.04 9.81
N PHE A 22 -6.85 -5.76 9.44
CA PHE A 22 -5.67 -6.53 9.79
C PHE A 22 -4.83 -5.71 10.77
N PRO A 23 -5.00 -5.92 12.08
CA PRO A 23 -4.27 -5.17 13.09
C PRO A 23 -2.93 -5.84 13.44
N ASN A 24 -1.92 -5.00 13.60
CA ASN A 24 -0.67 -5.25 14.33
C ASN A 24 0.01 -6.58 14.02
N HIS A 25 0.91 -6.53 13.03
CA HIS A 25 1.68 -7.68 12.58
C HIS A 25 3.17 -7.44 12.75
N HIS A 26 3.81 -8.33 13.50
CA HIS A 26 5.26 -8.39 13.62
C HIS A 26 5.73 -9.70 12.99
N SER A 27 6.45 -9.64 11.87
CA SER A 27 6.88 -10.86 11.17
C SER A 27 8.10 -10.64 10.29
N SER A 28 8.81 -11.72 9.94
CA SER A 28 9.81 -11.62 8.87
C SER A 28 9.17 -11.38 7.51
N GLY A 29 7.89 -11.75 7.32
CA GLY A 29 7.13 -11.37 6.15
C GLY A 29 5.62 -11.52 6.29
N ALA A 30 4.88 -10.69 5.56
CA ALA A 30 3.42 -10.75 5.47
C ALA A 30 2.96 -10.75 4.01
N MET A 31 2.03 -11.64 3.68
CA MET A 31 1.40 -11.71 2.36
C MET A 31 -0.12 -11.68 2.48
N PHE A 32 -0.74 -10.80 1.72
CA PHE A 32 -2.19 -10.68 1.57
C PHE A 32 -2.53 -10.92 0.12
N LEU A 33 -3.34 -11.94 -0.15
CA LEU A 33 -3.60 -12.41 -1.51
C LEU A 33 -5.09 -12.50 -1.79
N ASN A 34 -5.49 -11.99 -2.96
CA ASN A 34 -6.85 -12.07 -3.52
C ASN A 34 -7.89 -11.54 -2.52
N HIS A 35 -7.86 -10.25 -2.29
CA HIS A 35 -8.72 -9.60 -1.31
C HIS A 35 -9.74 -8.73 -2.03
N HIS A 36 -11.02 -8.97 -1.79
CA HIS A 36 -12.12 -8.20 -2.37
C HIS A 36 -12.98 -7.61 -1.25
N SER A 37 -13.04 -6.29 -1.15
CA SER A 37 -13.76 -5.66 -0.03
C SER A 37 -14.36 -4.31 -0.35
N SER A 38 -15.47 -3.92 0.29
CA SER A 38 -15.85 -2.51 0.28
C SER A 38 -14.90 -1.63 1.10
N GLY A 39 -14.03 -2.19 1.92
CA GLY A 39 -12.90 -1.45 2.46
C GLY A 39 -11.96 -2.28 3.33
N ALA A 40 -10.66 -1.98 3.27
CA ALA A 40 -9.66 -2.67 4.06
C ALA A 40 -8.73 -1.69 4.81
N GLU A 41 -8.41 -2.04 6.05
CA GLU A 41 -7.42 -1.33 6.86
C GLU A 41 -6.32 -2.28 7.34
N TYR A 42 -5.07 -1.91 7.03
CA TYR A 42 -3.87 -2.69 7.32
C TYR A 42 -2.95 -1.91 8.24
N CYS A 43 -3.08 -2.15 9.55
CA CYS A 43 -2.54 -1.28 10.59
C CYS A 43 -1.28 -1.86 11.22
N ASN A 44 -0.29 -1.00 11.49
CA ASN A 44 0.86 -1.32 12.35
C ASN A 44 1.63 -2.58 11.92
N HIS A 45 2.02 -2.61 10.65
CA HIS A 45 2.85 -3.68 10.12
C HIS A 45 4.32 -3.36 10.33
N HIS A 46 5.01 -4.18 11.11
CA HIS A 46 6.47 -4.16 11.21
C HIS A 46 7.01 -5.47 10.63
N THR A 47 7.50 -5.42 9.39
CA THR A 47 7.92 -6.63 8.68
C THR A 47 9.24 -6.45 7.98
N SER A 48 9.97 -7.55 7.70
CA SER A 48 11.09 -7.42 6.76
C SER A 48 10.58 -7.25 5.32
N ALA A 49 9.50 -7.91 4.94
CA ALA A 49 8.84 -7.70 3.65
C ALA A 49 7.30 -7.80 3.75
N THR A 50 6.59 -6.96 3.01
CA THR A 50 5.13 -7.08 2.86
C THR A 50 4.71 -7.09 1.38
N MET A 51 3.78 -7.97 1.04
CA MET A 51 3.13 -8.00 -0.26
C MET A 51 1.61 -7.99 -0.13
N PHE A 52 0.94 -7.11 -0.89
CA PHE A 52 -0.50 -7.08 -1.06
C PHE A 52 -0.82 -7.30 -2.53
N ARG A 53 -1.25 -8.50 -2.91
CA ARG A 53 -1.44 -8.88 -4.31
C ARG A 53 -2.91 -9.10 -4.63
N ASN A 54 -3.32 -8.60 -5.80
CA ASN A 54 -4.68 -8.74 -6.33
C ASN A 54 -5.70 -8.23 -5.31
N HIS A 55 -5.58 -6.94 -4.99
CA HIS A 55 -6.50 -6.28 -4.07
C HIS A 55 -7.52 -5.49 -4.88
N ASP A 56 -8.78 -5.77 -4.66
CA ASP A 56 -9.90 -5.00 -5.20
C ASP A 56 -10.70 -4.45 -4.04
N SER A 57 -10.76 -3.12 -3.95
CA SER A 57 -11.49 -2.51 -2.86
C SER A 57 -12.01 -1.13 -3.16
N SER A 58 -13.18 -0.79 -2.61
CA SER A 58 -13.68 0.57 -2.75
C SER A 58 -12.79 1.58 -2.02
N ARG A 59 -12.23 1.21 -0.85
CA ARG A 59 -11.37 2.09 -0.04
C ARG A 59 -10.35 1.33 0.79
N ASP A 60 -9.07 1.65 0.59
CA ASP A 60 -7.98 1.06 1.37
C ASP A 60 -7.22 2.07 2.20
N LYS A 61 -6.80 1.63 3.39
CA LYS A 61 -5.89 2.40 4.25
C LYS A 61 -4.75 1.52 4.75
N PHE A 62 -3.54 2.04 4.62
CA PHE A 62 -2.31 1.41 5.08
C PHE A 62 -1.58 2.34 6.06
N PRO A 63 -2.07 2.51 7.30
CA PRO A 63 -1.41 3.35 8.29
C PRO A 63 -0.26 2.64 9.01
N ARG A 64 0.82 3.39 9.27
CA ARG A 64 1.95 3.00 10.13
C ARG A 64 2.55 1.65 9.69
N HIS A 65 3.04 1.63 8.45
CA HIS A 65 3.66 0.44 7.88
C HIS A 65 5.17 0.67 7.79
N ASN A 66 5.95 -0.13 8.51
CA ASN A 66 7.41 -0.08 8.50
C ASN A 66 7.94 -1.41 7.98
N SER A 67 8.56 -1.39 6.81
CA SER A 67 9.07 -2.61 6.21
C SER A 67 10.29 -2.39 5.34
N SER A 68 11.24 -3.33 5.32
CA SER A 68 12.42 -3.17 4.47
C SER A 68 12.03 -3.15 2.98
N GLY A 69 11.00 -3.89 2.59
CA GLY A 69 10.48 -3.91 1.22
C GLY A 69 8.96 -4.07 1.18
N VAL A 70 8.29 -3.24 0.38
CA VAL A 70 6.84 -3.32 0.21
C VAL A 70 6.46 -3.39 -1.27
N MET A 71 5.52 -4.28 -1.57
CA MET A 71 5.01 -4.47 -2.92
C MET A 71 3.48 -4.54 -2.95
N PHE A 72 2.85 -3.71 -3.77
CA PHE A 72 1.40 -3.69 -3.97
C PHE A 72 1.04 -3.97 -5.44
N PRO A 73 1.22 -5.21 -5.94
CA PRO A 73 0.87 -5.52 -7.32
C PRO A 73 -0.64 -5.65 -7.53
N ASN A 74 -1.08 -5.19 -8.70
CA ASN A 74 -2.45 -5.40 -9.21
C ASN A 74 -3.49 -4.92 -8.19
N GLN A 75 -3.47 -3.62 -7.90
CA GLN A 75 -4.48 -3.02 -7.03
C GLN A 75 -5.50 -2.29 -7.89
N LEU A 76 -6.77 -2.52 -7.59
CA LEU A 76 -7.91 -1.85 -8.16
C LEU A 76 -8.66 -1.17 -7.02
N SER A 77 -8.77 0.16 -7.05
CA SER A 77 -9.51 0.84 -5.99
C SER A 77 -10.14 2.17 -6.39
N SER A 78 -11.30 2.46 -5.81
CA SER A 78 -11.86 3.82 -5.88
C SER A 78 -11.06 4.81 -5.03
N GLY A 79 -10.30 4.33 -4.03
CA GLY A 79 -9.31 5.16 -3.36
C GLY A 79 -8.43 4.43 -2.35
N ALA A 80 -7.14 4.77 -2.33
CA ALA A 80 -6.19 4.24 -1.36
C ALA A 80 -5.43 5.36 -0.65
N MET A 81 -5.19 5.15 0.65
CA MET A 81 -4.39 6.02 1.50
C MET A 81 -3.25 5.24 2.15
N PHE A 82 -2.02 5.63 1.82
CA PHE A 82 -0.80 5.14 2.45
C PHE A 82 -0.29 6.23 3.39
N LEU A 83 -0.22 5.94 4.70
CA LEU A 83 0.08 6.94 5.72
C LEU A 83 1.22 6.47 6.62
N ASN A 84 2.22 7.34 6.84
CA ASN A 84 3.35 7.07 7.71
C ASN A 84 4.04 5.74 7.34
N HIS A 85 4.32 5.60 6.04
CA HIS A 85 4.90 4.40 5.48
C HIS A 85 6.41 4.57 5.36
N HIS A 86 7.17 3.71 6.03
CA HIS A 86 8.63 3.75 6.03
C HIS A 86 9.18 2.49 5.38
N SER A 87 10.03 2.64 4.35
CA SER A 87 10.63 1.47 3.69
C SER A 87 12.00 1.73 3.08
N LYS A 88 12.82 0.69 2.89
CA LYS A 88 14.02 0.86 2.05
C LYS A 88 13.63 0.90 0.58
N ARG A 89 12.59 0.15 0.19
CA ARG A 89 12.02 0.13 -1.15
C ARG A 89 10.51 -0.09 -1.13
N ALA A 90 9.79 0.66 -1.96
CA ALA A 90 8.36 0.45 -2.21
C ALA A 90 8.06 0.38 -3.71
N VAL A 91 7.28 -0.60 -4.14
CA VAL A 91 6.90 -0.80 -5.56
C VAL A 91 5.40 -1.04 -5.67
N PHE A 92 4.74 -0.26 -6.52
CA PHE A 92 3.29 -0.30 -6.73
C PHE A 92 3.00 -0.54 -8.22
N PRO A 93 3.15 -1.77 -8.72
CA PRO A 93 2.97 -2.07 -10.14
C PRO A 93 1.50 -2.34 -10.48
N ASN A 94 1.08 -1.92 -11.68
CA ASN A 94 -0.26 -2.17 -12.23
C ASN A 94 -1.35 -1.73 -11.25
N HIS A 95 -1.33 -0.45 -10.94
CA HIS A 95 -2.11 0.13 -9.86
C HIS A 95 -3.12 1.09 -10.49
N ASP A 96 -4.38 0.69 -10.54
CA ASP A 96 -5.48 1.51 -11.07
C ASP A 96 -6.31 2.00 -9.90
N ILE A 97 -6.04 3.25 -9.50
CA ILE A 97 -6.67 3.87 -8.35
C ILE A 97 -7.21 5.23 -8.69
N SER A 98 -8.53 5.39 -8.61
CA SER A 98 -9.18 6.67 -8.87
C SER A 98 -8.60 7.80 -7.99
N ARG A 99 -8.41 7.57 -6.70
CA ARG A 99 -7.85 8.57 -5.76
C ARG A 99 -6.76 7.96 -4.88
N ALA A 100 -5.49 8.23 -5.18
CA ALA A 100 -4.35 7.79 -4.40
C ALA A 100 -3.78 8.92 -3.55
N LYS A 101 -3.47 8.62 -2.28
CA LYS A 101 -2.79 9.55 -1.38
C LYS A 101 -1.67 8.86 -0.62
N TYR A 102 -0.46 9.41 -0.73
CA TYR A 102 0.74 8.93 -0.07
C TYR A 102 1.26 10.01 0.88
N CYS A 103 0.89 9.91 2.16
CA CYS A 103 1.21 10.90 3.19
C CYS A 103 2.40 10.44 4.05
N SER A 104 3.37 11.33 4.28
CA SER A 104 4.52 11.05 5.17
C SER A 104 5.19 9.73 4.80
N HIS A 105 5.32 9.49 3.50
CA HIS A 105 5.89 8.27 2.95
C HIS A 105 7.39 8.48 2.80
N ASN A 106 8.19 7.76 3.58
CA ASN A 106 9.64 7.80 3.55
C ASN A 106 10.18 6.52 2.92
N SER A 107 10.85 6.63 1.78
CA SER A 107 11.47 5.47 1.14
C SER A 107 12.84 5.72 0.52
N GLY A 108 13.76 4.79 0.74
CA GLY A 108 15.04 4.74 0.01
C GLY A 108 14.86 4.62 -1.52
N GLY A 109 13.70 4.16 -1.97
CA GLY A 109 13.29 4.27 -3.36
C GLY A 109 11.85 3.81 -3.59
N THR A 110 11.09 4.62 -4.31
CA THR A 110 9.70 4.33 -4.67
C THR A 110 9.56 4.15 -6.19
N MET A 111 8.80 3.15 -6.62
CA MET A 111 8.49 2.92 -8.03
C MET A 111 6.99 2.69 -8.26
N PHE A 112 6.43 3.37 -9.25
CA PHE A 112 5.03 3.25 -9.67
C PHE A 112 4.94 2.90 -11.16
N PRO A 113 5.27 1.66 -11.56
CA PRO A 113 5.16 1.26 -12.96
C PRO A 113 3.71 0.94 -13.34
N ASN A 114 3.27 1.41 -14.51
CA ASN A 114 1.90 1.20 -15.02
C ASN A 114 0.84 1.61 -13.99
N HIS A 115 1.00 2.80 -13.41
CA HIS A 115 0.10 3.33 -12.40
C HIS A 115 -0.85 4.33 -13.05
N ASP A 116 -2.15 4.05 -13.00
CA ASP A 116 -3.21 4.91 -13.50
C ASP A 116 -4.02 5.49 -12.34
N SER A 117 -4.26 6.79 -12.36
CA SER A 117 -5.06 7.44 -11.33
C SER A 117 -5.68 8.75 -11.79
N SER A 118 -6.96 8.95 -11.49
CA SER A 118 -7.58 10.27 -11.74
C SER A 118 -6.97 11.36 -10.85
N ARG A 119 -6.58 11.01 -9.62
CA ARG A 119 -5.97 11.94 -8.66
C ARG A 119 -4.93 11.24 -7.83
N ALA A 120 -3.68 11.70 -7.91
CA ALA A 120 -2.60 11.28 -7.02
C ALA A 120 -2.09 12.47 -6.19
N THR A 121 -1.90 12.25 -4.89
CA THR A 121 -1.40 13.27 -3.95
C THR A 121 -0.27 12.71 -3.11
N PHE A 122 0.85 13.44 -3.04
CA PHE A 122 2.07 13.00 -2.36
C PHE A 122 2.55 14.04 -1.32
N PRO A 123 1.78 14.33 -0.27
CA PRO A 123 2.22 15.26 0.76
C PRO A 123 3.31 14.65 1.65
N ASN A 124 4.40 15.41 1.85
CA ASN A 124 5.55 14.99 2.67
C ASN A 124 6.10 13.62 2.20
N HIS A 125 6.08 13.37 0.89
CA HIS A 125 6.63 12.15 0.31
C HIS A 125 8.13 12.31 0.10
N LEU A 126 8.91 11.72 0.99
CA LEU A 126 10.37 11.75 0.98
C LEU A 126 10.86 10.45 0.34
N SER A 127 11.39 10.55 -0.88
CA SER A 127 12.12 9.43 -1.45
C SER A 127 13.41 9.86 -2.09
N SER A 128 14.50 9.17 -1.74
CA SER A 128 15.80 9.39 -2.38
C SER A 128 15.79 9.03 -3.86
N ARG A 129 14.81 8.22 -4.31
CA ARG A 129 14.57 7.96 -5.74
C ARG A 129 13.13 7.56 -6.00
N ALA A 130 12.37 8.41 -6.68
CA ALA A 130 11.02 8.09 -7.17
C ALA A 130 11.01 7.91 -8.69
N THR A 131 10.38 6.84 -9.19
CA THR A 131 10.24 6.58 -10.63
C THR A 131 8.81 6.20 -10.99
N PHE A 132 8.35 6.68 -12.15
CA PHE A 132 6.96 6.58 -12.60
C PHE A 132 6.88 6.17 -14.10
N PRO A 133 7.40 4.99 -14.49
CA PRO A 133 7.31 4.56 -15.87
C PRO A 133 5.86 4.18 -16.24
N ASN A 134 5.40 4.64 -17.41
CA ASN A 134 4.03 4.44 -17.88
C ASN A 134 2.98 4.89 -16.85
N HIS A 135 3.26 5.97 -16.13
CA HIS A 135 2.33 6.54 -15.16
C HIS A 135 1.36 7.50 -15.84
N HIS A 136 0.08 7.25 -15.68
CA HIS A 136 -0.98 8.10 -16.19
C HIS A 136 -1.73 8.74 -15.02
N SER A 137 -1.81 10.06 -15.00
CA SER A 137 -2.68 10.74 -14.04
C SER A 137 -3.25 12.02 -14.62
N SER A 138 -4.58 12.18 -14.49
CA SER A 138 -5.22 13.43 -14.89
C SER A 138 -4.94 14.56 -13.92
N ARG A 139 -4.55 14.27 -12.67
CA ARG A 139 -4.05 15.29 -11.72
C ARG A 139 -3.14 14.71 -10.64
N ALA A 140 -1.85 15.07 -10.70
CA ALA A 140 -0.87 14.80 -9.66
C ALA A 140 -0.53 16.07 -8.87
N MET A 141 -0.47 15.97 -7.54
CA MET A 141 -0.08 17.07 -6.65
C MET A 141 1.05 16.62 -5.72
N TYR A 142 2.17 17.33 -5.78
CA TYR A 142 3.31 17.14 -4.89
C TYR A 142 3.42 18.37 -4.00
N THR A 143 3.37 18.17 -2.68
CA THR A 143 3.58 19.26 -1.72
C THR A 143 4.78 18.88 -0.87
N TYR A 144 5.90 19.55 -1.13
CA TYR A 144 7.11 19.48 -0.33
C TYR A 144 7.02 20.57 0.76
N LEU A 145 7.19 20.18 2.02
CA LEU A 145 7.50 21.07 3.14
C LEU A 145 8.90 20.70 3.64
#